data_AF-A0A0T2KYH5-F1
#
_entry.id   AF-A0A0T2KYH5-F1
#
_cell.length_a   1.000
_cell.length_b   1.000
_cell.length_c   1.000
_cell.angle_alpha   90.00
_cell.angle_beta   90.00
_cell.angle_gamma   90.00
#
_symmetry.space_group_name_H-M   'P 1'
#
loop_
_entity.id
_entity.type
_entity.pdbx_description
1 polymer ?
#
loop_
_entity_poly.entity_id
_entity_poly.type
_entity_poly.pdbx_seq_one_letter_code
_entity_poly.pdbx_strand_id
1 'polypeptide(L)'
;MGLERERDDAVPDDRAAVLLALHHGPGFVIPNAWDAGSARILAQVGFPAIATTSAGIAWSCGVPDGGALDLDTMLEHIARIVAAVDVPVSADLEAGYGDTPDEVGRTVARAVALGVAGGNIEDTFGGRLFDIDEAADRIAAARAAASAGTFVLNARTDAPTLFSLGVARVSLGGSLARTALSGLERAGRELLETGTLGFLDGAITYADLQRRFGA
;
A
#
# COMPACT_ATOMS: atom_id res chain seq x y z
N MET A 1 -4.43 -41.37 25.37
CA MET A 1 -3.29 -41.11 24.48
C MET A 1 -3.75 -40.09 23.46
N GLY A 2 -3.77 -38.82 23.90
CA GLY A 2 -4.26 -37.70 23.09
C GLY A 2 -3.13 -37.18 22.22
N LEU A 3 -3.34 -37.16 20.91
CA LEU A 3 -2.46 -36.44 19.99
C LEU A 3 -2.86 -34.97 20.07
N GLU A 4 -2.14 -34.23 20.90
CA GLU A 4 -2.08 -32.78 20.79
C GLU A 4 -1.48 -32.47 19.41
N ARG A 5 -2.27 -31.81 18.56
CA ARG A 5 -1.74 -31.17 17.37
C ARG A 5 -0.84 -30.04 17.85
N GLU A 6 0.46 -30.27 17.77
CA GLU A 6 1.46 -29.21 17.78
C GLU A 6 0.99 -28.13 16.80
N ARG A 7 0.92 -26.89 17.28
CA ARG A 7 0.73 -25.74 16.42
C ARG A 7 1.96 -25.70 15.51
N ASP A 8 1.73 -25.86 14.21
CA ASP A 8 2.75 -25.63 13.19
C ASP A 8 3.46 -24.31 13.50
N ASP A 9 4.76 -24.39 13.78
CA ASP A 9 5.65 -23.24 13.76
C ASP A 9 5.56 -22.61 12.37
N ALA A 10 4.98 -21.41 12.30
CA ALA A 10 4.80 -20.71 11.04
C ALA A 10 6.14 -20.60 10.29
N VAL A 11 6.18 -21.14 9.07
CA VAL A 11 7.27 -20.89 8.12
C VAL A 11 7.48 -19.37 8.06
N PRO A 12 8.72 -18.85 8.23
CA PRO A 12 8.95 -17.42 8.16
C PRO A 12 8.41 -16.86 6.84
N ASP A 13 7.54 -15.84 6.92
CA ASP A 13 7.01 -15.16 5.76
C ASP A 13 8.16 -14.45 5.03
N ASP A 14 8.69 -15.06 3.96
CA ASP A 14 9.82 -14.58 3.16
C ASP A 14 9.47 -13.31 2.37
N ARG A 15 8.22 -12.82 2.41
CA ARG A 15 7.80 -11.64 1.63
C ARG A 15 8.64 -10.40 1.89
N ALA A 16 9.08 -10.16 3.13
CA ALA A 16 9.95 -9.02 3.45
C ALA A 16 11.34 -9.17 2.81
N ALA A 17 11.90 -10.37 2.77
CA ALA A 17 13.17 -10.66 2.12
C ALA A 17 13.04 -10.61 0.59
N VAL A 18 11.95 -11.10 0.01
CA VAL A 18 11.63 -10.92 -1.42
C VAL A 18 11.54 -9.43 -1.76
N LEU A 19 10.79 -8.64 -0.98
CA LEU A 19 10.69 -7.19 -1.19
C LEU A 19 12.06 -6.52 -1.09
N LEU A 20 12.89 -6.90 -0.12
CA LEU A 20 14.25 -6.37 0.03
C LEU A 20 15.13 -6.73 -1.17
N ALA A 21 15.06 -7.97 -1.66
CA ALA A 21 15.83 -8.42 -2.81
C ALA A 21 15.52 -7.60 -4.08
N LEU A 22 14.26 -7.18 -4.27
CA LEU A 22 13.88 -6.29 -5.38
C LEU A 22 14.65 -4.95 -5.35
N HIS A 23 14.93 -4.40 -4.16
CA HIS A 23 15.67 -3.15 -4.00
C HIS A 23 17.17 -3.29 -4.31
N HIS A 24 17.71 -4.51 -4.27
CA HIS A 24 19.11 -4.79 -4.63
C HIS A 24 19.29 -5.11 -6.13
N GLY A 25 18.20 -5.18 -6.89
CA GLY A 25 18.22 -5.38 -8.35
C GLY A 25 18.45 -4.09 -9.14
N PRO A 26 18.19 -4.10 -10.47
CA PRO A 26 18.37 -2.95 -11.37
C PRO A 26 17.32 -1.83 -11.19
N GLY A 27 16.51 -1.91 -10.13
CA GLY A 27 15.35 -1.07 -9.88
C GLY A 27 14.03 -1.71 -10.33
N PHE A 28 12.92 -1.30 -9.73
CA PHE A 28 11.59 -1.86 -10.02
C PHE A 28 10.46 -0.85 -9.83
N VAL A 29 9.32 -1.14 -10.47
CA VAL A 29 8.06 -0.42 -10.29
C VAL A 29 7.18 -1.18 -9.30
N ILE A 30 6.64 -0.47 -8.31
CA ILE A 30 5.68 -1.01 -7.36
C ILE A 30 4.33 -0.27 -7.53
N PRO A 31 3.30 -0.91 -8.11
CA PRO A 31 2.01 -0.26 -8.33
C PRO A 31 1.24 -0.11 -7.01
N ASN A 32 0.34 0.87 -6.95
CA ASN A 32 -0.43 1.16 -5.74
C ASN A 32 -1.87 0.63 -5.84
N ALA A 33 -2.24 -0.25 -4.92
CA ALA A 33 -3.60 -0.75 -4.73
C ALA A 33 -4.33 0.03 -3.62
N TRP A 34 -5.64 0.19 -3.75
CA TRP A 34 -6.50 0.85 -2.76
C TRP A 34 -7.56 -0.09 -2.15
N ASP A 35 -7.72 -1.28 -2.71
CA ASP A 35 -8.60 -2.33 -2.21
C ASP A 35 -8.12 -3.73 -2.64
N ALA A 36 -8.78 -4.78 -2.16
CA ALA A 36 -8.45 -6.16 -2.50
C ALA A 36 -8.58 -6.47 -4.00
N GLY A 37 -9.54 -5.85 -4.70
CA GLY A 37 -9.79 -6.09 -6.12
C GLY A 37 -8.65 -5.54 -6.99
N SER A 38 -8.27 -4.29 -6.76
CA SER A 38 -7.13 -3.64 -7.41
C SER A 38 -5.82 -4.38 -7.12
N ALA A 39 -5.60 -4.81 -5.87
CA ALA A 39 -4.44 -5.63 -5.51
C ALA A 39 -4.37 -6.94 -6.32
N ARG A 40 -5.48 -7.69 -6.37
CA ARG A 40 -5.56 -8.93 -7.16
C ARG A 40 -5.31 -8.70 -8.63
N ILE A 41 -5.89 -7.65 -9.22
CA ILE A 41 -5.66 -7.33 -10.63
C ILE A 41 -4.17 -7.03 -10.88
N LEU A 42 -3.53 -6.23 -10.03
CA LEU A 42 -2.11 -5.90 -10.17
C LEU A 42 -1.22 -7.15 -9.98
N ALA A 43 -1.52 -8.01 -9.02
CA ALA A 43 -0.82 -9.28 -8.84
C ALA A 43 -0.97 -10.19 -10.07
N GLN A 44 -2.18 -10.30 -10.62
CA GLN A 44 -2.47 -11.10 -11.83
C GLN A 44 -1.82 -10.55 -13.11
N VAL A 45 -1.57 -9.24 -13.17
CA VAL A 45 -0.76 -8.63 -14.25
C VAL A 45 0.71 -9.10 -14.16
N GLY A 46 1.17 -9.53 -12.98
CA GLY A 46 2.49 -10.09 -12.77
C GLY A 46 3.47 -9.17 -12.03
N PHE A 47 2.98 -8.13 -11.35
CA PHE A 47 3.85 -7.31 -10.51
C PHE A 47 4.41 -8.13 -9.34
N PRO A 48 5.73 -8.09 -9.07
CA PRO A 48 6.37 -8.93 -8.06
C PRO A 48 6.14 -8.44 -6.63
N ALA A 49 5.61 -7.22 -6.46
CA ALA A 49 5.21 -6.61 -5.19
C ALA A 49 4.18 -5.51 -5.47
N ILE A 50 3.40 -5.14 -4.45
CA ILE A 50 2.37 -4.09 -4.51
C ILE A 50 2.58 -3.13 -3.34
N ALA A 51 2.27 -1.86 -3.53
CA ALA A 51 2.17 -0.88 -2.45
C ALA A 51 0.70 -0.54 -2.19
N THR A 52 0.35 -0.12 -0.97
CA THR A 52 -0.93 0.57 -0.77
C THR A 52 -0.80 2.06 -1.14
N THR A 53 -1.90 2.80 -1.05
CA THR A 53 -1.92 4.26 -1.23
C THR A 53 -2.93 4.84 -0.26
N SER A 54 -2.49 5.74 0.64
CA SER A 54 -3.39 6.42 1.57
C SER A 54 -4.47 7.18 0.79
N ALA A 55 -4.05 7.91 -0.25
CA ALA A 55 -4.92 8.67 -1.14
C ALA A 55 -6.01 7.82 -1.78
N GLY A 56 -5.63 6.70 -2.40
CA GLY A 56 -6.61 5.82 -3.04
C GLY A 56 -7.60 5.22 -2.05
N ILE A 57 -7.13 4.84 -0.86
CA ILE A 57 -7.99 4.31 0.21
C ILE A 57 -8.95 5.40 0.71
N ALA A 58 -8.44 6.59 1.04
CA ALA A 58 -9.23 7.75 1.46
C ALA A 58 -10.34 8.11 0.46
N TRP A 59 -9.99 8.21 -0.82
CA TRP A 59 -10.98 8.51 -1.87
C TRP A 59 -12.00 7.39 -2.05
N SER A 60 -11.61 6.13 -1.89
CA SER A 60 -12.57 5.00 -1.90
C SER A 60 -13.57 5.06 -0.75
N CYS A 61 -13.18 5.68 0.37
CA CYS A 61 -14.03 5.97 1.52
C CYS A 61 -14.78 7.31 1.39
N GLY A 62 -14.59 8.05 0.31
CA GLY A 62 -15.26 9.34 0.06
C GLY A 62 -14.72 10.50 0.90
N VAL A 63 -13.50 10.40 1.43
CA VAL A 63 -12.85 11.45 2.23
C VAL A 63 -11.55 11.94 1.57
N PRO A 64 -11.09 13.16 1.85
CA PRO A 64 -9.79 13.63 1.36
C PRO A 64 -8.63 12.81 1.97
N ASP A 65 -7.50 12.79 1.26
CA ASP A 65 -6.25 12.22 1.75
C ASP A 65 -5.56 13.14 2.77
N GLY A 66 -4.64 12.61 3.56
CA GLY A 66 -3.84 13.37 4.52
C GLY A 66 -4.51 13.50 5.90
N GLY A 67 -4.78 12.37 6.54
CA GLY A 67 -5.25 12.31 7.94
C GLY A 67 -6.77 12.38 8.18
N ALA A 68 -7.61 12.29 7.15
CA ALA A 68 -9.07 12.20 7.34
C ALA A 68 -9.53 10.79 7.77
N LEU A 69 -8.76 9.76 7.44
CA LEU A 69 -8.98 8.39 7.92
C LEU A 69 -8.17 8.15 9.19
N ASP A 70 -8.77 7.47 10.16
CA ASP A 70 -8.05 6.98 11.33
C ASP A 70 -7.22 5.73 11.01
N LEU A 71 -6.28 5.42 11.91
CA LEU A 71 -5.36 4.30 11.77
C LEU A 71 -6.09 2.95 11.70
N ASP A 72 -7.17 2.78 12.47
CA ASP A 72 -7.89 1.50 12.52
C ASP A 72 -8.54 1.21 11.17
N THR A 73 -9.21 2.20 10.59
CA THR A 73 -9.80 2.11 9.26
C THR A 73 -8.72 1.86 8.19
N MET A 74 -7.59 2.59 8.24
CA MET A 74 -6.50 2.37 7.29
C MET A 74 -5.95 0.93 7.36
N LEU A 75 -5.70 0.43 8.57
CA LEU A 75 -5.19 -0.91 8.79
C LEU A 75 -6.19 -2.00 8.38
N GLU A 76 -7.50 -1.77 8.52
CA GLU A 76 -8.52 -2.69 8.00
C GLU A 76 -8.45 -2.84 6.47
N HIS A 77 -8.26 -1.74 5.75
CA HIS A 77 -8.10 -1.78 4.28
C HIS A 77 -6.79 -2.47 3.89
N ILE A 78 -5.69 -2.16 4.57
CA ILE A 78 -4.40 -2.82 4.37
C ILE A 78 -4.51 -4.33 4.61
N ALA A 79 -5.17 -4.76 5.69
CA ALA A 79 -5.37 -6.17 6.00
C ALA A 79 -6.11 -6.92 4.88
N ARG A 80 -7.16 -6.32 4.32
CA ARG A 80 -7.90 -6.89 3.19
C ARG A 80 -7.04 -7.01 1.93
N ILE A 81 -6.15 -6.03 1.68
CA ILE A 81 -5.20 -6.07 0.56
C ILE A 81 -4.19 -7.19 0.76
N VAL A 82 -3.56 -7.27 1.93
CA VAL A 82 -2.56 -8.32 2.25
C VAL A 82 -3.18 -9.71 2.11
N ALA A 83 -4.40 -9.91 2.63
CA ALA A 83 -5.09 -11.19 2.54
C ALA A 83 -5.49 -11.59 1.11
N ALA A 84 -5.50 -10.64 0.17
CA ALA A 84 -5.98 -10.88 -1.20
C ALA A 84 -4.89 -11.34 -2.17
N VAL A 85 -3.61 -11.25 -1.80
CA VAL A 85 -2.47 -11.51 -2.70
C VAL A 85 -1.33 -12.26 -2.00
N ASP A 86 -0.59 -13.05 -2.78
CA ASP A 86 0.58 -13.76 -2.29
C ASP A 86 1.88 -12.95 -2.36
N VAL A 87 1.91 -11.92 -3.22
CA VAL A 87 3.08 -11.05 -3.41
C VAL A 87 3.27 -10.11 -2.21
N PRO A 88 4.50 -9.67 -1.91
CA PRO A 88 4.78 -8.73 -0.84
C PRO A 88 3.99 -7.42 -0.99
N VAL A 89 3.43 -6.95 0.13
CA VAL A 89 2.72 -5.66 0.21
C VAL A 89 3.55 -4.66 1.01
N SER A 90 3.78 -3.48 0.43
CA SER A 90 4.37 -2.31 1.09
C SER A 90 3.27 -1.34 1.50
N ALA A 91 3.03 -1.13 2.81
CA ALA A 91 2.00 -0.22 3.28
C ALA A 91 2.43 1.25 3.23
N ASP A 92 1.57 2.10 2.69
CA ASP A 92 1.58 3.54 2.91
C ASP A 92 0.99 3.84 4.30
N LEU A 93 1.83 4.31 5.22
CA LEU A 93 1.45 4.58 6.61
C LEU A 93 1.47 6.09 6.90
N GLU A 94 1.45 6.94 5.87
CA GLU A 94 1.54 8.41 5.96
C GLU A 94 2.72 8.84 6.87
N ALA A 95 2.51 9.85 7.72
CA ALA A 95 3.46 10.23 8.75
C ALA A 95 3.58 9.20 9.89
N GLY A 96 2.75 8.16 9.94
CA GLY A 96 2.77 7.11 10.98
C GLY A 96 1.64 7.18 12.01
N TYR A 97 0.57 7.94 11.73
CA TYR A 97 -0.64 8.02 12.56
C TYR A 97 -0.40 8.29 14.06
N GLY A 98 0.45 9.28 14.33
CA GLY A 98 0.75 9.71 15.69
C GLY A 98 1.66 10.93 15.74
N ASP A 99 1.57 11.67 16.83
CA ASP A 99 2.35 12.88 17.07
C ASP A 99 3.75 12.54 17.60
N THR A 100 3.90 11.37 18.23
CA THR A 100 5.15 10.94 18.87
C THR A 100 5.84 9.78 18.11
N PRO A 101 7.18 9.66 18.20
CA PRO A 101 7.90 8.49 17.67
C PRO A 101 7.35 7.15 18.16
N ASP A 102 6.97 7.05 19.43
CA ASP A 102 6.41 5.82 20.00
C ASP A 102 5.09 5.41 19.34
N GLU A 103 4.24 6.37 18.94
CA GLU A 103 3.02 6.11 18.18
C GLU A 103 3.32 5.61 16.78
N VAL A 104 4.31 6.21 16.11
CA VAL A 104 4.81 5.72 14.82
C VAL A 104 5.29 4.27 14.94
N GLY A 105 6.04 3.96 15.99
CA GLY A 105 6.47 2.58 16.28
C GLY A 105 5.27 1.63 16.47
N ARG A 106 4.24 2.05 17.22
CA ARG A 106 3.01 1.25 17.39
C ARG A 106 2.28 1.01 16.06
N THR A 107 2.20 2.01 15.20
CA THR A 107 1.62 1.90 13.85
C THR A 107 2.36 0.84 13.02
N VAL A 108 3.70 0.90 12.99
CA VAL A 108 4.51 -0.09 12.25
C VAL A 108 4.34 -1.49 12.83
N ALA A 109 4.38 -1.65 14.16
CA ALA A 109 4.18 -2.96 14.79
C ALA A 109 2.83 -3.57 14.43
N ARG A 110 1.76 -2.76 14.40
CA ARG A 110 0.43 -3.19 13.98
C ARG A 110 0.40 -3.59 12.51
N ALA A 111 1.03 -2.83 11.62
CA ALA A 111 1.10 -3.16 10.20
C ALA A 111 1.87 -4.48 9.95
N VAL A 112 2.99 -4.69 10.64
CA VAL A 112 3.76 -5.94 10.58
C VAL A 112 2.91 -7.14 11.03
N ALA A 113 2.13 -6.98 12.10
CA ALA A 113 1.24 -8.03 12.59
C ALA A 113 0.14 -8.44 11.58
N LEU A 114 -0.14 -7.61 10.57
CA LEU A 114 -1.08 -7.92 9.48
C LEU A 114 -0.42 -8.67 8.31
N GLY A 115 0.89 -8.91 8.34
CA GLY A 115 1.64 -9.55 7.25
C GLY A 115 2.15 -8.58 6.19
N VAL A 116 2.20 -7.28 6.49
CA VAL A 116 2.81 -6.28 5.61
C VAL A 116 4.33 -6.52 5.55
N ALA A 117 4.87 -6.58 4.33
CA ALA A 117 6.28 -6.88 4.07
C ALA A 117 7.21 -5.66 4.17
N GLY A 118 6.66 -4.46 4.05
CA GLY A 118 7.39 -3.20 4.15
C GLY A 118 6.45 -2.01 4.23
N GLY A 119 6.96 -0.80 4.35
CA GLY A 119 6.10 0.37 4.36
C GLY A 119 6.86 1.67 4.43
N ASN A 120 6.17 2.76 4.11
CA ASN A 120 6.73 4.10 4.19
C ASN A 120 6.21 4.89 5.37
N ILE A 121 7.12 5.66 5.97
CA ILE A 121 6.83 6.74 6.91
C ILE A 121 7.37 8.01 6.26
N GLU A 122 6.53 9.02 6.13
CA GLU A 122 6.88 10.30 5.52
C GLU A 122 7.29 11.35 6.56
N ASP A 123 8.07 12.33 6.11
CA ASP A 123 8.59 13.43 6.91
C ASP A 123 7.67 14.66 6.92
N THR A 124 6.42 14.52 6.44
CA THR A 124 5.47 15.64 6.30
C THR A 124 4.13 15.27 6.91
N PHE A 125 3.48 16.21 7.60
CA PHE A 125 2.09 16.06 8.03
C PHE A 125 1.37 17.40 8.03
N GLY A 126 0.12 17.44 7.55
CA GLY A 126 -0.67 18.68 7.50
C GLY A 126 -0.01 19.81 6.69
N GLY A 127 0.83 19.47 5.70
CA GLY A 127 1.60 20.44 4.92
C GLY A 127 2.85 21.01 5.62
N ARG A 128 3.19 20.52 6.82
CA ARG A 128 4.44 20.85 7.52
C ARG A 128 5.45 19.72 7.33
N LEU A 129 6.64 20.07 6.85
CA LEU A 129 7.82 19.21 6.89
C LEU A 129 8.37 19.19 8.33
N PHE A 130 8.61 18.00 8.88
CA PHE A 130 9.29 17.82 10.17
C PHE A 130 10.73 18.32 10.09
N ASP A 131 11.31 18.73 11.23
CA ASP A 131 12.74 18.95 11.27
C ASP A 131 13.50 17.61 11.20
N ILE A 132 14.81 17.67 10.91
CA ILE A 132 15.60 16.47 10.63
C ILE A 132 15.71 15.55 11.85
N ASP A 133 15.72 16.11 13.07
CA ASP A 133 15.84 15.35 14.30
C ASP A 133 14.50 14.66 14.64
N GLU A 134 13.38 15.38 14.52
CA GLU A 134 12.01 14.86 14.64
C GLU A 134 11.77 13.72 13.62
N ALA A 135 12.14 13.94 12.35
CA ALA A 135 12.03 12.92 11.32
C ALA A 135 12.90 11.68 11.62
N ALA A 136 14.15 11.89 12.07
CA ALA A 136 15.06 10.80 12.41
C ALA A 136 14.54 9.96 13.58
N ASP A 137 14.02 10.58 14.64
CA ASP A 137 13.47 9.88 15.80
C ASP A 137 12.26 9.02 15.41
N ARG A 138 11.38 9.52 14.55
CA ARG A 138 10.23 8.76 14.02
C ARG A 138 10.66 7.55 13.21
N ILE A 139 11.67 7.71 12.34
CA ILE A 139 12.24 6.59 11.57
C ILE A 139 12.94 5.57 12.47
N ALA A 140 13.64 6.04 13.51
CA ALA A 140 14.28 5.16 14.49
C ALA A 140 13.24 4.31 15.25
N ALA A 141 12.14 4.92 15.69
CA ALA A 141 11.05 4.22 16.34
C ALA A 141 10.35 3.22 15.41
N ALA A 142 10.09 3.61 14.16
CA ALA A 142 9.58 2.71 13.12
C ALA A 142 10.51 1.50 12.90
N ARG A 143 11.82 1.74 12.85
CA ARG A 143 12.82 0.66 12.68
C ARG A 143 12.87 -0.26 13.90
N ALA A 144 12.78 0.27 15.11
CA ALA A 144 12.81 -0.51 16.34
C ALA A 144 11.56 -1.39 16.52
N ALA A 145 10.44 -0.99 15.91
CA ALA A 145 9.17 -1.71 16.00
C ALA A 145 9.10 -3.00 15.16
N ALA A 146 10.04 -3.23 14.26
CA ALA A 146 10.10 -4.43 13.42
C ALA A 146 11.41 -5.19 13.61
N SER A 147 11.31 -6.52 13.72
CA SER A 147 12.50 -7.38 13.79
C SER A 147 13.29 -7.32 12.48
N ALA A 148 14.60 -7.51 12.55
CA ALA A 148 15.43 -7.56 11.35
C ALA A 148 14.93 -8.67 10.41
N GLY A 149 14.73 -8.34 9.14
CA GLY A 149 14.27 -9.27 8.12
C GLY A 149 12.75 -9.43 8.02
N THR A 150 11.95 -8.81 8.90
CA THR A 150 10.48 -8.94 8.87
C THR A 150 9.77 -7.75 8.22
N PHE A 151 10.48 -6.65 7.96
CA PHE A 151 9.89 -5.43 7.40
C PHE A 151 10.93 -4.59 6.66
N VAL A 152 10.60 -4.14 5.45
CA VAL A 152 11.40 -3.18 4.68
C VAL A 152 10.86 -1.76 4.92
N LEU A 153 11.57 -0.97 5.74
CA LEU A 153 11.22 0.42 6.02
C LEU A 153 11.74 1.36 4.91
N ASN A 154 10.83 2.13 4.30
CA ASN A 154 11.14 3.20 3.36
C ASN A 154 10.91 4.56 4.01
N ALA A 155 11.98 5.21 4.50
CA ALA A 155 11.91 6.61 4.91
C ALA A 155 11.60 7.47 3.66
N ARG A 156 10.39 8.01 3.58
CA ARG A 156 9.94 8.83 2.46
C ARG A 156 10.21 10.30 2.79
N THR A 157 10.85 11.00 1.86
CA THR A 157 10.97 12.46 1.93
C THR A 157 10.13 13.09 0.86
N ASP A 158 9.32 14.08 1.25
CA ASP A 158 8.54 14.90 0.33
C ASP A 158 9.25 16.21 -0.04
N ALA A 159 10.53 16.34 0.36
CA ALA A 159 11.40 17.40 -0.12
C ALA A 159 11.54 17.31 -1.67
N PRO A 160 11.41 18.43 -2.40
CA PRO A 160 11.25 18.44 -3.86
C PRO A 160 12.50 18.03 -4.69
N THR A 161 13.51 17.36 -4.14
CA THR A 161 14.86 17.29 -4.72
C THR A 161 15.35 15.88 -5.13
N LEU A 162 14.53 14.95 -5.63
CA LEU A 162 15.02 13.57 -5.89
C LEU A 162 14.62 12.86 -7.21
N PHE A 163 14.30 13.57 -8.29
CA PHE A 163 13.98 12.90 -9.59
C PHE A 163 15.16 12.65 -10.54
N SER A 164 16.42 12.88 -10.15
CA SER A 164 17.60 12.73 -11.03
C SER A 164 18.71 11.79 -10.54
N LEU A 165 18.50 11.00 -9.48
CA LEU A 165 19.58 10.32 -8.76
C LEU A 165 19.65 8.78 -8.89
N GLY A 166 19.06 8.16 -9.91
CA GLY A 166 19.15 6.70 -10.10
C GLY A 166 18.40 5.91 -9.02
N VAL A 167 17.11 6.23 -8.82
CA VAL A 167 16.26 5.62 -7.79
C VAL A 167 16.07 4.12 -7.98
N ALA A 168 16.07 3.36 -6.88
CA ALA A 168 15.86 1.90 -6.88
C ALA A 168 14.38 1.49 -6.93
N ARG A 169 13.45 2.38 -6.57
CA ARG A 169 12.01 2.11 -6.47
C ARG A 169 11.20 3.27 -7.04
N VAL A 170 10.22 2.95 -7.88
CA VAL A 170 9.22 3.92 -8.37
C VAL A 170 7.82 3.49 -7.93
N SER A 171 7.15 4.34 -7.16
CA SER A 171 5.74 4.23 -6.74
C SER A 171 4.90 5.24 -7.51
N LEU A 172 3.61 4.95 -7.72
CA LEU A 172 2.68 5.80 -8.47
C LEU A 172 1.77 6.63 -7.57
N GLY A 173 1.81 6.41 -6.25
CA GLY A 173 0.91 7.01 -5.27
C GLY A 173 -0.56 6.78 -5.66
N GLY A 174 -1.40 7.80 -5.48
CA GLY A 174 -2.83 7.73 -5.84
C GLY A 174 -3.12 7.72 -7.35
N SER A 175 -2.14 7.65 -8.24
CA SER A 175 -2.36 7.87 -9.67
C SER A 175 -3.27 6.82 -10.32
N LEU A 176 -3.13 5.54 -9.97
CA LEU A 176 -4.02 4.49 -10.51
C LEU A 176 -5.47 4.64 -10.01
N ALA A 177 -5.65 4.98 -8.73
CA ALA A 177 -6.97 5.26 -8.17
C ALA A 177 -7.61 6.48 -8.85
N ARG A 178 -6.83 7.54 -9.06
CA ARG A 178 -7.27 8.75 -9.80
C ARG A 178 -7.70 8.39 -11.22
N THR A 179 -6.93 7.58 -11.93
CA THR A 179 -7.31 7.11 -13.28
C THR A 179 -8.62 6.32 -13.26
N ALA A 180 -8.83 5.44 -12.28
CA ALA A 180 -10.07 4.69 -12.14
C ALA A 180 -11.27 5.63 -11.89
N LEU A 181 -11.12 6.60 -10.97
CA LEU A 181 -12.14 7.61 -10.68
C LEU A 181 -12.44 8.49 -11.89
N SER A 182 -11.42 8.89 -12.66
CA SER A 182 -11.63 9.62 -13.93
C SER A 182 -12.34 8.76 -14.99
N GLY A 183 -12.12 7.45 -14.99
CA GLY A 183 -12.89 6.51 -15.81
C GLY A 183 -14.38 6.49 -15.43
N LEU A 184 -14.65 6.38 -14.12
CA LEU A 184 -16.00 6.42 -13.58
C LEU A 184 -16.72 7.74 -13.89
N GLU A 185 -16.04 8.88 -13.72
CA GLU A 185 -16.61 10.19 -14.03
C GLU A 185 -17.01 10.28 -15.52
N ARG A 186 -16.12 9.86 -16.44
CA ARG A 186 -16.42 9.87 -17.88
C ARG A 186 -17.62 8.99 -18.23
N ALA A 187 -17.69 7.78 -17.67
CA ALA A 187 -18.82 6.87 -17.88
C ALA A 187 -20.13 7.47 -17.35
N GLY A 188 -20.10 8.08 -16.16
CA GLY A 188 -21.26 8.75 -15.57
C GLY A 188 -21.75 9.93 -16.40
N ARG A 189 -20.83 10.73 -16.96
CA ARG A 189 -21.17 11.83 -17.88
C ARG A 189 -21.80 11.31 -19.16
N GLU A 190 -21.22 10.28 -19.78
CA GLU A 190 -21.77 9.67 -20.99
C GLU A 190 -23.21 9.18 -20.76
N LEU A 191 -23.44 8.44 -19.67
CA LEU A 191 -24.76 7.94 -19.30
C LEU A 191 -25.77 9.08 -19.11
N LEU A 192 -25.36 10.17 -18.45
CA LEU A 192 -26.22 11.32 -18.18
C LEU A 192 -26.54 12.13 -19.45
N GLU A 193 -25.54 12.35 -20.29
CA GLU A 193 -25.63 13.24 -21.45
C GLU A 193 -26.25 12.55 -22.68
N THR A 194 -25.95 11.26 -22.87
CA THR A 194 -26.29 10.52 -24.10
C THR A 194 -27.03 9.21 -23.86
N GLY A 195 -26.93 8.64 -22.66
CA GLY A 195 -27.54 7.33 -22.33
C GLY A 195 -26.87 6.14 -23.02
N THR A 196 -25.65 6.30 -23.54
CA THR A 196 -24.90 5.21 -24.22
C THR A 196 -23.95 4.47 -23.28
N LEU A 197 -23.42 3.34 -23.75
CA LEU A 197 -22.54 2.44 -22.99
C LEU A 197 -21.15 2.27 -23.64
N GLY A 198 -20.68 3.28 -24.38
CA GLY A 198 -19.39 3.29 -25.05
C GLY A 198 -18.21 3.15 -24.08
N PHE A 199 -18.36 3.56 -22.82
CA PHE A 199 -17.37 3.29 -21.77
C PHE A 199 -17.08 1.80 -21.52
N LEU A 200 -17.91 0.88 -22.02
CA LEU A 200 -17.64 -0.57 -21.97
C LEU A 200 -16.67 -1.04 -23.05
N ASP A 201 -16.39 -0.22 -24.07
CA ASP A 201 -15.46 -0.58 -25.14
C ASP A 201 -14.03 -0.72 -24.58
N GLY A 202 -13.50 -1.95 -24.66
CA GLY A 202 -12.19 -2.30 -24.10
C GLY A 202 -12.19 -2.56 -22.58
N ALA A 203 -13.34 -2.52 -21.91
CA ALA A 203 -13.45 -2.91 -20.51
C ALA A 203 -13.24 -4.43 -20.34
N ILE A 204 -12.71 -4.84 -19.18
CA ILE A 204 -12.65 -6.27 -18.82
C ILE A 204 -14.08 -6.80 -18.79
N THR A 205 -14.33 -7.91 -19.47
CA THR A 205 -15.68 -8.46 -19.55
C THR A 205 -16.15 -8.94 -18.16
N TYR A 206 -17.46 -8.93 -17.94
CA TYR A 206 -18.04 -9.47 -16.71
C TYR A 206 -17.58 -10.90 -16.43
N ALA A 207 -17.64 -11.77 -17.45
CA ALA A 207 -17.22 -13.16 -17.33
C ALA A 207 -15.73 -13.29 -16.97
N ASP A 208 -14.87 -12.42 -17.49
CA ASP A 208 -13.44 -12.44 -17.16
C ASP A 208 -13.18 -12.00 -15.73
N LEU A 209 -13.90 -10.97 -15.23
CA LEU A 209 -13.82 -10.57 -13.82
C LEU A 209 -14.31 -11.68 -12.89
N GLN A 210 -15.40 -12.37 -13.22
CA GLN A 210 -15.87 -13.52 -12.44
C GLN A 210 -14.81 -14.64 -12.38
N ARG A 211 -14.15 -14.95 -13.51
CA ARG A 211 -13.07 -15.95 -13.52
C ARG A 211 -11.85 -15.50 -12.73
N ARG A 212 -11.46 -14.22 -12.82
CA ARG A 212 -10.29 -13.67 -12.10
C ARG A 212 -10.49 -13.62 -10.59
N PHE A 213 -11.72 -13.41 -10.12
CA PHE A 213 -12.01 -13.28 -8.69
C PHE A 213 -12.64 -14.53 -8.05
N GLY A 214 -13.05 -15.53 -8.85
CA GLY A 214 -13.55 -16.81 -8.34
C GLY A 214 -12.47 -17.88 -8.11
N ALA A 215 -11.22 -17.60 -8.48
CA ALA A 215 -10.06 -18.48 -8.29
C ALA A 215 -9.30 -18.18 -7.00
#